data_AF-A0A951KT37-F1
#
_entry.id   AF-A0A951KT37-F1
#
_cell.length_a   1.000
_cell.length_b   1.000
_cell.length_c   1.000
_cell.angle_alpha   90.00
_cell.angle_beta   90.00
_cell.angle_gamma   90.00
#
_symmetry.space_group_name_H-M   'P 1'
#
loop_
_entity.id
_entity.type
_entity.pdbx_description
1 polymer ?
#
loop_
_entity_poly.entity_id
_entity_poly.type
_entity_poly.pdbx_seq_one_letter_code
_entity_poly.pdbx_strand_id
1 'polypeptide(L)'
;MTERPLWAPWRIEYITGPKDGECIFCAAAAERHEDPAHEPIDRTERCVTILNAFPYAPGHVMVAPVRHIGALEDLDPAEMLETMQLARRAVLAIRDAMTPDGFNVGFNLGKVAGAGIADHMHLHVVPRWSGDANFMPVLADTNVIPQALEASREVLVQALAGLDRG
;
A
#
# COMPACT_ATOMS: atom_id res chain seq x y z
N MET A 1 20.35 10.66 21.64
CA MET A 1 20.18 9.52 20.73
C MET A 1 20.30 10.06 19.32
N THR A 2 21.30 9.63 18.57
CA THR A 2 21.43 9.95 17.14
C THR A 2 20.41 9.13 16.38
N GLU A 3 19.40 9.77 15.81
CA GLU A 3 18.42 9.12 14.93
C GLU A 3 19.16 8.47 13.75
N ARG A 4 18.91 7.18 13.54
CA ARG A 4 19.45 6.44 12.39
C ARG A 4 18.37 6.40 11.32
N PRO A 5 18.59 6.98 10.14
CA PRO A 5 17.59 6.96 9.07
C PRO A 5 17.44 5.55 8.49
N LEU A 6 16.23 5.25 8.02
CA LEU A 6 15.94 4.06 7.23
C LEU A 6 16.30 4.36 5.77
N TRP A 7 17.25 3.62 5.21
CA TRP A 7 17.71 3.81 3.83
C TRP A 7 16.91 2.90 2.88
N ALA A 8 16.36 3.48 1.81
CA ALA A 8 15.65 2.78 0.74
C ALA A 8 16.23 3.19 -0.64
N PRO A 9 17.49 2.87 -0.92
CA PRO A 9 18.25 3.33 -2.10
C PRO A 9 17.70 2.85 -3.44
N TRP A 10 17.10 1.65 -3.50
CA TRP A 10 16.37 1.17 -4.69
C TRP A 10 15.22 2.09 -5.11
N ARG A 11 14.73 2.94 -4.19
CA ARG A 11 13.70 3.93 -4.48
C ARG A 11 14.17 5.03 -5.42
N ILE A 12 15.48 5.22 -5.61
CA ILE A 12 16.01 6.25 -6.50
C ILE A 12 15.56 6.01 -7.94
N GLU A 13 15.59 4.76 -8.41
CA GLU A 13 15.18 4.39 -9.77
C GLU A 13 13.70 4.67 -10.02
N TYR A 14 12.84 4.40 -9.02
CA TYR A 14 11.42 4.76 -9.09
C TYR A 14 11.19 6.28 -9.06
N ILE A 15 11.96 7.02 -8.27
CA ILE A 15 11.86 8.49 -8.19
C ILE A 15 12.29 9.13 -9.52
N THR A 16 13.34 8.60 -10.15
CA THR A 16 13.93 9.14 -11.38
C THR A 16 13.39 8.52 -12.67
N GLY A 17 12.63 7.43 -12.57
CA GLY A 17 12.08 6.70 -13.71
C GLY A 17 11.01 7.49 -14.47
N PRO A 18 10.74 7.13 -15.73
CA PRO A 18 9.68 7.76 -16.51
C PRO A 18 8.34 7.56 -15.82
N LYS A 19 7.59 8.65 -15.62
CA LYS A 19 6.26 8.65 -15.00
C LYS A 19 5.13 8.67 -16.04
N ASP A 20 5.47 8.37 -17.28
CA ASP A 20 4.56 8.44 -18.42
C ASP A 20 3.71 7.16 -18.44
N GLY A 21 2.60 7.19 -17.71
CA GLY A 21 1.66 6.09 -17.59
C GLY A 21 0.34 6.54 -16.97
N GLU A 22 -0.73 5.80 -17.23
CA GLU A 22 -1.99 5.99 -16.54
C GLU A 22 -1.80 5.82 -15.02
N CYS A 23 -2.51 6.61 -14.20
CA CYS A 23 -2.45 6.46 -12.75
C CYS A 23 -2.90 5.04 -12.34
N ILE A 24 -2.05 4.34 -11.57
CA ILE A 24 -2.32 2.94 -11.18
C ILE A 24 -3.63 2.77 -10.41
N PHE A 25 -4.03 3.77 -9.62
CA PHE A 25 -5.28 3.71 -8.86
C PHE A 25 -6.49 3.91 -9.77
N CYS A 26 -6.39 4.80 -10.77
CA CYS A 26 -7.43 4.97 -11.79
C CYS A 26 -7.58 3.73 -12.66
N ALA A 27 -6.45 3.15 -13.09
CA ALA A 27 -6.42 1.90 -13.84
C ALA A 27 -7.05 0.76 -13.02
N ALA A 28 -6.67 0.61 -11.76
CA ALA A 28 -7.23 -0.39 -10.85
C ALA A 28 -8.73 -0.19 -10.61
N ALA A 29 -9.17 1.05 -10.33
CA ALA A 29 -10.57 1.37 -10.10
C ALA A 29 -11.46 1.11 -11.31
N ALA A 30 -10.91 1.29 -12.52
CA ALA A 30 -11.60 1.05 -13.77
C ALA A 30 -11.35 -0.34 -14.37
N GLU A 31 -10.78 -1.26 -13.58
CA GLU A 31 -10.53 -2.65 -13.95
C GLU A 31 -9.65 -2.83 -15.20
N ARG A 32 -8.74 -1.88 -15.42
CA ARG A 32 -7.73 -1.90 -16.49
C ARG A 32 -6.39 -2.33 -15.93
N HIS A 33 -6.23 -3.62 -15.66
CA HIS A 33 -4.97 -4.21 -15.19
C HIS A 33 -4.62 -5.45 -16.01
N GLU A 34 -3.39 -5.48 -16.53
CA GLU A 34 -2.88 -6.63 -17.30
C GLU A 34 -2.34 -7.72 -16.38
N ASP A 35 -1.84 -7.34 -15.21
CA ASP A 35 -1.28 -8.23 -14.20
C ASP A 35 -2.28 -8.39 -13.03
N PRO A 36 -2.71 -9.62 -12.70
CA PRO A 36 -3.55 -9.90 -11.54
C PRO A 36 -3.00 -9.35 -10.21
N ALA A 37 -1.68 -9.18 -10.08
CA ALA A 37 -1.07 -8.59 -8.89
C ALA A 37 -1.46 -7.11 -8.67
N HIS A 38 -1.88 -6.42 -9.74
CA HIS A 38 -2.35 -5.03 -9.71
C HIS A 38 -3.87 -4.90 -9.63
N GLU A 39 -4.62 -6.01 -9.64
CA GLU A 39 -6.06 -5.99 -9.44
C GLU A 39 -6.41 -5.60 -7.99
N PRO A 40 -7.45 -4.76 -7.76
CA PRO A 40 -7.95 -4.47 -6.44
C PRO A 40 -8.23 -5.74 -5.62
N ILE A 41 -7.80 -5.74 -4.37
CA ILE A 41 -8.10 -6.83 -3.41
C ILE A 41 -9.36 -6.56 -2.60
N ASP A 42 -9.74 -5.29 -2.48
CA ASP A 42 -10.95 -4.85 -1.79
C ASP A 42 -11.43 -3.54 -2.41
N ARG A 43 -12.73 -3.26 -2.33
CA ARG A 43 -13.29 -2.01 -2.85
C ARG A 43 -14.61 -1.63 -2.21
N THR A 44 -14.90 -0.34 -2.27
CA THR A 44 -16.21 0.25 -2.02
C THR A 44 -16.69 1.00 -3.26
N GLU A 45 -17.75 1.79 -3.13
CA GLU A 45 -18.22 2.67 -4.21
C GLU A 45 -17.17 3.74 -4.55
N ARG A 46 -16.50 4.30 -3.53
CA ARG A 46 -15.62 5.47 -3.67
C ARG A 46 -14.15 5.17 -3.49
N CYS A 47 -13.75 3.99 -3.04
CA CYS A 47 -12.36 3.66 -2.74
C CYS A 47 -11.97 2.25 -3.19
N VAL A 48 -10.68 2.06 -3.44
CA VAL A 48 -10.07 0.78 -3.80
C VAL A 48 -8.87 0.49 -2.92
N THR A 49 -8.62 -0.78 -2.65
CA THR A 49 -7.40 -1.28 -1.99
C THR A 49 -6.60 -2.11 -2.97
N ILE A 50 -5.33 -1.77 -3.18
CA ILE A 50 -4.40 -2.51 -4.05
C ILE A 50 -3.14 -2.89 -3.28
N LEU A 51 -2.41 -3.92 -3.73
CA LEU A 51 -1.07 -4.17 -3.21
C LEU A 51 -0.09 -3.14 -3.75
N ASN A 52 0.92 -2.82 -2.94
CA ASN A 52 2.05 -2.03 -3.41
C ASN A 52 3.04 -2.94 -4.16
N ALA A 53 3.29 -2.65 -5.44
CA ALA A 53 4.26 -3.38 -6.26
C ALA A 53 5.70 -3.29 -5.74
N PHE A 54 6.02 -2.26 -4.95
CA PHE A 54 7.29 -2.08 -4.26
C PHE A 54 7.07 -2.05 -2.73
N PRO A 55 6.71 -3.19 -2.13
CA PRO A 55 6.27 -3.23 -0.74
C PRO A 55 7.41 -2.95 0.23
N TYR A 56 7.11 -2.39 1.41
CA TYR A 56 8.11 -2.27 2.48
C TYR A 56 8.20 -3.57 3.29
N ALA A 57 7.09 -4.31 3.36
CA ALA A 57 6.96 -5.61 3.99
C ALA A 57 5.88 -6.41 3.23
N PRO A 58 5.89 -7.75 3.31
CA PRO A 58 4.82 -8.58 2.77
C PRO A 58 3.43 -8.10 3.22
N GLY A 59 2.47 -8.04 2.30
CA GLY A 59 1.12 -7.54 2.60
C GLY A 59 1.00 -6.02 2.74
N HIS A 60 2.00 -5.23 2.29
CA HIS A 60 1.85 -3.78 2.16
C HIS A 60 0.78 -3.44 1.10
N VAL A 61 -0.31 -2.83 1.54
CA VAL A 61 -1.41 -2.39 0.69
C VAL A 61 -1.57 -0.87 0.73
N MET A 62 -2.24 -0.34 -0.29
CA MET A 62 -2.57 1.06 -0.45
C MET A 62 -4.08 1.21 -0.68
N VAL A 63 -4.72 2.10 0.11
CA VAL A 63 -6.13 2.47 -0.06
C VAL A 63 -6.20 3.84 -0.72
N ALA A 64 -6.92 3.97 -1.83
CA ALA A 64 -7.05 5.22 -2.56
C ALA A 64 -8.51 5.49 -2.96
N PRO A 65 -8.94 6.77 -3.03
CA PRO A 65 -10.21 7.11 -3.63
C PRO A 65 -10.20 6.75 -5.12
N VAL A 66 -11.36 6.40 -5.66
CA VAL A 66 -11.57 6.16 -7.10
C VAL A 66 -11.35 7.47 -7.88
N ARG A 67 -11.77 8.60 -7.30
CA ARG A 67 -11.54 9.92 -7.85
C ARG A 67 -10.05 10.26 -7.80
N HIS A 68 -9.53 10.78 -8.91
CA HIS A 68 -8.13 11.22 -9.00
C HIS A 68 -7.94 12.54 -8.26
N ILE A 69 -7.53 12.46 -6.99
CA ILE A 69 -7.20 13.61 -6.14
C ILE A 69 -5.91 13.38 -5.38
N GLY A 70 -5.09 14.42 -5.27
CA GLY A 70 -3.77 14.34 -4.61
C GLY A 70 -3.74 14.89 -3.18
N ALA A 71 -4.77 15.66 -2.79
CA ALA A 71 -4.83 16.35 -1.51
C ALA A 71 -5.86 15.70 -0.57
N LEU A 72 -5.51 15.62 0.72
CA LEU A 72 -6.37 15.03 1.74
C LEU A 72 -7.58 15.93 2.04
N GLU A 73 -7.36 17.24 1.96
CA GLU A 73 -8.36 18.30 2.15
C GLU A 73 -9.43 18.32 1.06
N ASP A 74 -9.19 17.67 -0.08
CA ASP A 74 -10.14 17.57 -1.19
C ASP A 74 -11.10 16.38 -1.05
N LEU A 75 -10.90 15.49 -0.06
CA LEU A 75 -11.81 14.37 0.20
C LEU A 75 -13.15 14.86 0.72
N ASP A 76 -14.23 14.32 0.16
CA ASP A 76 -15.53 14.46 0.78
C ASP A 76 -15.66 13.54 2.02
N PRO A 77 -16.63 13.79 2.92
CA PRO A 77 -16.79 12.99 4.13
C PRO A 77 -17.07 11.50 3.88
N ALA A 78 -17.70 11.14 2.76
CA ALA A 78 -17.98 9.76 2.40
C ALA A 78 -16.71 9.05 1.91
N GLU A 79 -15.91 9.71 1.06
CA GLU A 79 -14.60 9.21 0.64
C GLU A 79 -13.66 9.01 1.84
N MET A 80 -13.66 9.94 2.79
CA MET A 80 -12.86 9.83 4.02
C MET A 80 -13.30 8.63 4.88
N LEU A 81 -14.60 8.44 5.04
CA LEU A 81 -15.15 7.31 5.79
C LEU A 81 -14.80 5.97 5.11
N GLU A 82 -15.04 5.84 3.82
CA GLU A 82 -14.78 4.62 3.05
C GLU A 82 -13.28 4.29 3.00
N THR A 83 -12.41 5.31 2.90
CA THR A 83 -10.94 5.14 3.01
C THR A 83 -10.59 4.48 4.35
N MET A 84 -11.14 4.98 5.46
CA MET A 84 -10.85 4.42 6.78
C MET A 84 -11.49 3.04 7.01
N GLN A 85 -12.65 2.77 6.41
CA GLN A 85 -13.29 1.46 6.46
C GLN A 85 -12.44 0.40 5.74
N LEU A 86 -11.97 0.70 4.53
CA LEU A 86 -11.07 -0.18 3.79
C LEU A 86 -9.73 -0.35 4.51
N ALA A 87 -9.16 0.71 5.09
CA ALA A 87 -7.95 0.62 5.90
C ALA A 87 -8.11 -0.34 7.08
N ARG A 88 -9.26 -0.25 7.78
CA ARG A 88 -9.60 -1.16 8.88
C ARG A 88 -9.73 -2.60 8.39
N ARG A 89 -10.40 -2.82 7.25
CA ARG A 89 -10.56 -4.16 6.66
C ARG A 89 -9.20 -4.76 6.26
N ALA A 90 -8.33 -3.98 5.64
CA ALA A 90 -6.96 -4.37 5.34
C ALA A 90 -6.20 -4.80 6.60
N VAL A 91 -6.24 -4.01 7.69
CA VAL A 91 -5.59 -4.38 8.96
C VAL A 91 -6.12 -5.70 9.51
N LEU A 92 -7.44 -5.93 9.47
CA LEU A 92 -8.04 -7.17 9.94
C LEU A 92 -7.61 -8.36 9.09
N ALA A 93 -7.69 -8.24 7.77
CA ALA A 93 -7.31 -9.31 6.85
C ALA A 93 -5.82 -9.65 6.94
N ILE A 94 -4.93 -8.65 6.97
CA ILE A 94 -3.50 -8.87 7.13
C ILE A 94 -3.20 -9.51 8.49
N ARG A 95 -3.90 -9.09 9.56
CA ARG A 95 -3.71 -9.66 10.89
C ARG A 95 -4.05 -11.15 10.92
N ASP A 96 -5.16 -11.51 10.32
CA ASP A 96 -5.63 -12.90 10.23
C ASP A 96 -4.68 -13.76 9.37
N ALA A 97 -4.33 -13.27 8.16
CA ALA A 97 -3.55 -14.03 7.20
C ALA A 97 -2.06 -14.15 7.55
N MET A 98 -1.46 -13.13 8.20
CA MET A 98 0.00 -12.98 8.27
C MET A 98 0.53 -12.80 9.69
N THR A 99 -0.34 -12.58 10.67
CA THR A 99 0.01 -12.46 12.10
C THR A 99 1.19 -11.48 12.39
N PRO A 100 1.16 -10.23 11.89
CA PRO A 100 2.17 -9.23 12.22
C PRO A 100 2.06 -8.74 13.68
N ASP A 101 3.18 -8.27 14.22
CA ASP A 101 3.25 -7.69 15.58
C ASP A 101 2.67 -6.28 15.65
N GLY A 102 2.60 -5.57 14.53
CA GLY A 102 2.10 -4.19 14.47
C GLY A 102 1.86 -3.69 13.05
N PHE A 103 1.50 -2.41 12.92
CA PHE A 103 1.22 -1.76 11.65
C PHE A 103 1.73 -0.31 11.65
N ASN A 104 2.23 0.15 10.50
CA ASN A 104 2.28 1.57 10.17
C ASN A 104 1.13 1.89 9.22
N VAL A 105 0.35 2.91 9.55
CA VAL A 105 -0.77 3.39 8.73
C VAL A 105 -0.62 4.89 8.55
N GLY A 106 -0.63 5.38 7.31
CA GLY A 106 -0.43 6.81 7.07
C GLY A 106 -0.34 7.23 5.61
N PHE A 107 -0.29 8.54 5.40
CA PHE A 107 -0.20 9.20 4.10
C PHE A 107 1.14 9.87 3.92
N ASN A 108 1.61 9.91 2.67
CA ASN A 108 2.65 10.83 2.22
C ASN A 108 1.99 11.83 1.28
N LEU A 109 1.89 13.11 1.67
CA LEU A 109 1.18 14.14 0.89
C LEU A 109 2.16 15.10 0.24
N GLY A 110 2.14 15.14 -1.10
CA GLY A 110 3.05 15.95 -1.90
C GLY A 110 4.44 15.33 -2.11
N LYS A 111 5.14 15.81 -3.13
CA LYS A 111 6.44 15.25 -3.57
C LYS A 111 7.50 15.25 -2.45
N VAL A 112 7.54 16.31 -1.65
CA VAL A 112 8.55 16.49 -0.58
C VAL A 112 8.32 15.51 0.58
N ALA A 113 7.08 15.12 0.84
CA ALA A 113 6.76 14.10 1.85
C ALA A 113 7.07 12.66 1.38
N GLY A 114 7.60 12.50 0.16
CA GLY A 114 7.91 11.19 -0.40
C GLY A 114 6.69 10.49 -1.00
N ALA A 115 5.66 11.21 -1.45
CA ALA A 115 4.58 10.62 -2.24
C ALA A 115 5.15 10.07 -3.56
N GLY A 116 5.03 8.75 -3.78
CA GLY A 116 5.46 8.13 -5.04
C GLY A 116 4.64 8.61 -6.23
N ILE A 117 3.32 8.70 -5.99
CA ILE A 117 2.30 9.25 -6.88
C ILE A 117 1.71 10.45 -6.15
N ALA A 118 2.19 11.65 -6.48
CA ALA A 118 1.89 12.86 -5.72
C ALA A 118 0.53 13.49 -6.09
N ASP A 119 -0.01 13.13 -7.23
CA ASP A 119 -1.26 13.62 -7.81
C ASP A 119 -2.47 12.73 -7.49
N HIS A 120 -2.24 11.54 -6.92
CA HIS A 120 -3.29 10.65 -6.42
C HIS A 120 -2.94 10.15 -5.02
N MET A 121 -3.63 10.68 -4.02
CA MET A 121 -3.43 10.36 -2.61
C MET A 121 -3.79 8.91 -2.31
N HIS A 122 -3.05 8.30 -1.40
CA HIS A 122 -3.27 6.92 -0.98
C HIS A 122 -2.76 6.70 0.44
N LEU A 123 -3.55 5.98 1.23
CA LEU A 123 -3.21 5.56 2.58
C LEU A 123 -2.41 4.26 2.50
N HIS A 124 -1.23 4.24 3.08
CA HIS A 124 -0.46 3.02 3.25
C HIS A 124 -0.93 2.25 4.48
N VAL A 125 -1.06 0.92 4.35
CA VAL A 125 -1.16 -0.01 5.48
C VAL A 125 0.00 -0.99 5.36
N VAL A 126 0.97 -0.86 6.25
CA VAL A 126 2.22 -1.64 6.23
C VAL A 126 2.28 -2.50 7.49
N PRO A 127 2.18 -3.84 7.39
CA PRO A 127 2.39 -4.72 8.53
C PRO A 127 3.86 -4.71 8.95
N ARG A 128 4.10 -4.86 10.25
CA ARG A 128 5.42 -4.82 10.88
C ARG A 128 5.64 -6.03 11.78
N TRP A 129 6.86 -6.55 11.78
CA TRP A 129 7.31 -7.61 12.68
C TRP A 129 8.49 -7.13 13.51
N SER A 130 8.62 -7.65 14.72
CA SER A 130 9.79 -7.41 15.56
C SER A 130 11.05 -7.90 14.84
N GLY A 131 11.92 -6.96 14.46
CA GLY A 131 13.17 -7.25 13.75
C GLY A 131 13.07 -7.33 12.22
N ASP A 132 11.96 -6.86 11.63
CA ASP A 132 11.80 -6.82 10.17
C ASP A 132 12.82 -5.92 9.44
N ALA A 133 13.38 -4.94 10.13
CA ALA A 133 14.56 -4.21 9.69
C ALA A 133 15.83 -5.02 10.03
N ASN A 134 16.33 -5.78 9.07
CA ASN A 134 17.59 -6.52 9.20
C ASN A 134 18.79 -5.68 8.70
N PHE A 135 20.00 -6.28 8.70
CA PHE A 135 21.22 -5.56 8.32
C PHE A 135 21.36 -5.35 6.80
N MET A 136 20.57 -6.05 5.97
CA MET A 136 20.72 -6.04 4.51
C MET A 136 20.47 -4.65 3.90
N PRO A 137 19.45 -3.86 4.32
CA PRO A 137 19.27 -2.48 3.88
C PRO A 137 20.42 -1.54 4.30
N VAL A 138 21.19 -1.90 5.32
CA VAL A 138 22.28 -1.06 5.87
C VAL A 138 23.62 -1.39 5.23
N LEU A 139 23.89 -2.67 4.96
CA LEU A 139 25.19 -3.11 4.41
C LEU A 139 25.20 -3.19 2.89
N ALA A 140 24.05 -3.45 2.28
CA ALA A 140 23.94 -3.82 0.88
C ALA A 140 22.77 -3.13 0.18
N ASP A 141 22.16 -2.11 0.81
CA ASP A 141 21.14 -1.30 0.15
C ASP A 141 19.97 -2.17 -0.39
N THR A 142 19.69 -3.30 0.27
CA THR A 142 18.79 -4.36 -0.20
C THR A 142 17.77 -4.72 0.87
N ASN A 143 16.46 -4.63 0.57
CA ASN A 143 15.42 -5.18 1.43
C ASN A 143 15.06 -6.61 1.01
N VAL A 144 14.90 -7.50 1.99
CA VAL A 144 14.53 -8.90 1.74
C VAL A 144 13.06 -9.09 2.10
N ILE A 145 12.22 -9.29 1.09
CA ILE A 145 10.78 -9.52 1.25
C ILE A 145 10.53 -11.01 1.02
N PRO A 146 10.19 -11.79 2.07
CA PRO A 146 10.19 -13.25 2.01
C PRO A 146 9.00 -13.86 1.25
N GLN A 147 8.00 -13.06 0.89
CA GLN A 147 6.80 -13.52 0.20
C GLN A 147 6.59 -12.75 -1.10
N ALA A 148 6.32 -13.49 -2.18
CA ALA A 148 5.97 -12.93 -3.48
C ALA A 148 4.67 -12.13 -3.43
N LEU A 149 4.50 -11.21 -4.39
CA LEU A 149 3.36 -10.31 -4.45
C LEU A 149 2.06 -11.08 -4.69
N GLU A 150 2.09 -12.05 -5.60
CA GLU A 150 0.96 -12.90 -5.98
C GLU A 150 0.51 -13.78 -4.81
N ALA A 151 1.48 -14.37 -4.10
CA ALA A 151 1.22 -15.17 -2.90
C ALA A 151 0.64 -14.30 -1.77
N SER A 152 1.12 -13.06 -1.62
CA SER A 152 0.56 -12.09 -0.66
C SER A 152 -0.87 -11.71 -1.03
N ARG A 153 -1.14 -11.50 -2.33
CA ARG A 153 -2.48 -11.18 -2.82
C ARG A 153 -3.47 -12.31 -2.52
N GLU A 154 -3.10 -13.55 -2.82
CA GLU A 154 -3.97 -14.71 -2.64
C GLU A 154 -4.48 -14.84 -1.19
N VAL A 155 -3.56 -14.80 -0.22
CA VAL A 155 -3.93 -14.93 1.20
C VAL A 155 -4.79 -13.76 1.68
N LEU A 156 -4.56 -12.55 1.17
CA LEU A 156 -5.32 -11.36 1.56
C LEU A 156 -6.74 -11.38 0.98
N VAL A 157 -6.91 -11.75 -0.29
CA VAL A 157 -8.24 -11.90 -0.91
C VAL A 157 -9.07 -12.95 -0.17
N GLN A 158 -8.46 -14.07 0.22
CA GLN A 158 -9.13 -15.11 1.01
C GLN A 158 -9.57 -14.60 2.40
N ALA A 159 -8.70 -13.88 3.10
CA ALA A 159 -9.01 -13.33 4.43
C ALA A 159 -10.11 -12.25 4.37
N LEU A 160 -10.08 -11.37 3.36
CA LEU A 160 -11.12 -10.36 3.13
C LEU A 160 -12.49 -11.01 2.88
N ALA A 161 -12.55 -12.04 2.03
CA ALA A 161 -13.78 -12.80 1.81
C ALA A 161 -14.30 -13.48 3.09
N GLY A 162 -13.43 -13.78 4.05
CA GLY A 162 -13.79 -14.25 5.38
C GLY A 162 -14.55 -13.21 6.20
N LEU A 163 -14.18 -11.93 6.10
CA LEU A 163 -14.82 -10.83 6.82
C LEU A 163 -16.26 -10.56 6.35
N ASP A 164 -16.57 -10.80 5.08
CA ASP A 164 -17.91 -10.55 4.52
C ASP A 164 -18.94 -11.62 4.91
N ARG A 165 -18.47 -12.75 5.48
CA ARG A 165 -19.32 -13.87 5.90
C ARG A 165 -19.72 -13.82 7.38
N GLY A 166 -19.19 -12.87 8.16
CA GLY A 166 -19.44 -12.70 9.59
C GLY A 166 -20.24 -11.45 9.89
#